data_AF-A0A1Q7NSV7-F1
#
_entry.id   AF-A0A1Q7NSV7-F1
#
_cell.length_a   1.000
_cell.length_b   1.000
_cell.length_c   1.000
_cell.angle_alpha   90.00
_cell.angle_beta   90.00
_cell.angle_gamma   90.00
#
_symmetry.space_group_name_H-M   'P 1'
#
loop_
_entity.id
_entity.type
_entity.pdbx_description
1 polymer ?
#
loop_
_entity_poly.entity_id
_entity_poly.type
_entity_poly.pdbx_seq_one_letter_code
_entity_poly.pdbx_strand_id
1 'polypeptide(L)'
;MKRSVRRDYYAVLGITATAAPRDIRRAYQRLARQYSPDVNFWDAEARSLFDEIAEAYRVLSDPTARAMYDRHGPEIGTSALQPGRHGDDVHVAVELGFADAARGVTTTLQVPRYSPCVPCGASGAVGGEPCRACQGRGVRRVLDRVAATIPAGVDSGVQIRVAGEGSAGPFGGPRGDLIISTRVREHPFFKRQGEGVHCEVPISVWEALRGARVRIPTPLGEAVLVIPAGVKAGQSFRLRGHGLPRLSDDGVGDLLVTVRVELPNGLDARTDELVRELERLLPVAPRHGLEQYVRGEA
;
A
#
# COMPACT_ATOMS: atom_id res chain seq x y z
N MET A 1 -49.40 -26.53 -5.18
CA MET A 1 -48.01 -26.64 -4.65
C MET A 1 -48.04 -26.50 -3.13
N LYS A 2 -47.66 -27.54 -2.38
CA LYS A 2 -47.55 -27.47 -0.92
C LYS A 2 -46.32 -26.61 -0.56
N ARG A 3 -46.53 -25.46 0.07
CA ARG A 3 -45.46 -24.63 0.65
C ARG A 3 -44.71 -25.48 1.70
N SER A 4 -43.43 -25.75 1.51
CA SER A 4 -42.60 -26.35 2.56
C SER A 4 -42.37 -25.28 3.64
N VAL A 5 -43.14 -25.35 4.73
CA VAL A 5 -42.97 -24.45 5.88
C VAL A 5 -41.65 -24.81 6.56
N ARG A 6 -40.61 -23.98 6.41
CA ARG A 6 -39.38 -24.11 7.20
C ARG A 6 -39.71 -23.89 8.68
N ARG A 7 -39.14 -24.71 9.56
CA ARG A 7 -39.35 -24.60 11.01
C ARG A 7 -38.67 -23.34 11.55
N ASP A 8 -39.30 -22.71 12.53
CA ASP A 8 -38.75 -21.54 13.23
C ASP A 8 -37.45 -21.92 13.96
N TYR A 9 -36.36 -21.17 13.77
CA TYR A 9 -35.07 -21.38 14.43
C TYR A 9 -35.15 -21.38 15.96
N TYR A 10 -36.07 -20.61 16.56
CA TYR A 10 -36.30 -20.67 18.00
C TYR A 10 -36.89 -22.02 18.41
N ALA A 11 -37.81 -22.56 17.61
CA ALA A 11 -38.38 -23.89 17.82
C ALA A 11 -37.34 -25.00 17.55
N VAL A 12 -36.47 -24.85 16.55
CA VAL A 12 -35.38 -25.80 16.23
C VAL A 12 -34.40 -25.91 17.41
N LEU A 13 -34.03 -24.79 18.04
CA LEU A 13 -33.17 -24.80 19.22
C LEU A 13 -33.93 -25.09 20.53
N GLY A 14 -35.26 -25.13 20.50
CA GLY A 14 -36.10 -25.35 21.68
C GLY A 14 -35.98 -24.24 22.72
N ILE A 15 -35.91 -22.98 22.27
CA ILE A 15 -35.73 -21.79 23.10
C ILE A 15 -36.77 -20.72 22.75
N THR A 16 -36.94 -19.73 23.62
CA THR A 16 -37.85 -18.60 23.37
C THR A 16 -37.16 -17.50 22.54
N ALA A 17 -37.97 -16.68 21.85
CA ALA A 17 -37.47 -15.50 21.13
C ALA A 17 -36.76 -14.46 22.03
N THR A 18 -37.00 -14.51 23.34
CA THR A 18 -36.38 -13.65 24.37
C THR A 18 -35.10 -14.23 24.97
N ALA A 19 -34.63 -15.41 24.52
CA ALA A 19 -33.49 -16.11 25.10
C ALA A 19 -32.19 -15.29 25.04
N ALA A 20 -31.38 -15.32 26.10
CA ALA A 20 -30.10 -14.63 26.13
C ALA A 20 -29.06 -15.34 25.22
N PRO A 21 -28.00 -14.66 24.75
CA PRO A 21 -26.95 -15.28 23.93
C PRO A 21 -26.31 -16.53 24.57
N ARG A 22 -26.23 -16.55 25.90
CA ARG A 22 -25.73 -17.70 26.67
C ARG A 22 -26.64 -18.93 26.52
N ASP A 23 -27.96 -18.72 26.50
CA ASP A 23 -28.95 -19.79 26.42
C ASP A 23 -29.00 -20.40 25.02
N ILE A 24 -28.86 -19.55 23.99
CA ILE A 24 -28.71 -19.98 22.58
C ILE A 24 -27.50 -20.91 22.41
N ARG A 25 -26.35 -20.51 22.96
CA ARG A 25 -25.13 -21.33 22.94
C ARG A 25 -25.29 -22.63 23.69
N ARG A 26 -25.93 -22.61 24.86
CA ARG A 26 -26.17 -23.81 25.68
C ARG A 26 -27.12 -24.79 25.00
N ALA A 27 -28.18 -24.29 24.36
CA ALA A 27 -29.13 -25.09 23.60
C ALA A 27 -28.46 -25.76 22.41
N TYR A 28 -27.67 -25.01 21.63
CA TYR A 28 -26.88 -25.55 20.53
C TYR A 28 -25.92 -26.64 21.00
N GLN A 29 -25.12 -26.41 22.05
CA GLN A 29 -24.17 -27.40 22.55
C GLN A 29 -24.83 -28.71 23.01
N ARG A 30 -26.03 -28.64 23.60
CA ARG A 30 -26.82 -29.82 23.99
C ARG A 30 -27.26 -30.61 22.75
N LEU A 31 -27.87 -29.93 21.79
CA LEU A 31 -28.43 -30.54 20.59
C LEU A 31 -27.32 -31.06 19.66
N ALA A 32 -26.21 -30.33 19.52
CA ALA A 32 -25.05 -30.75 18.73
C ALA A 32 -24.39 -32.02 19.28
N ARG A 33 -24.38 -32.23 20.61
CA ARG A 33 -23.89 -33.49 21.21
C ARG A 33 -24.86 -34.65 20.96
N GLN A 34 -26.16 -34.38 21.02
CA GLN A 34 -27.20 -35.39 20.84
C GLN A 34 -27.35 -35.85 19.40
N TYR A 35 -27.24 -34.93 18.44
CA TYR A 35 -27.44 -35.16 17.01
C TYR A 35 -26.12 -35.11 16.21
N SER A 36 -24.97 -35.21 16.88
CA SER A 36 -23.65 -35.18 16.20
C SER A 36 -23.57 -36.26 15.13
N PRO A 37 -23.05 -35.95 13.91
CA PRO A 37 -22.78 -36.95 12.88
C PRO A 37 -21.83 -38.06 13.34
N ASP A 38 -20.96 -37.77 14.32
CA ASP A 38 -20.02 -38.74 14.88
C ASP A 38 -20.72 -39.78 15.78
N VAL A 39 -21.84 -39.41 16.39
CA VAL A 39 -22.64 -40.27 17.29
C VAL A 39 -23.78 -40.96 16.52
N ASN A 40 -24.37 -40.27 15.54
CA ASN A 40 -25.52 -40.75 14.76
C ASN A 40 -25.16 -40.95 13.28
N PHE A 41 -24.08 -41.70 13.04
CA PHE A 41 -23.44 -41.81 11.72
C PHE A 41 -24.35 -42.36 10.59
N TRP A 42 -25.32 -43.22 10.91
CA TRP A 42 -26.20 -43.87 9.93
C TRP A 42 -27.61 -43.27 9.84
N ASP A 43 -27.90 -42.22 10.63
CA ASP A 43 -29.22 -41.62 10.69
C ASP A 43 -29.29 -40.35 9.83
N ALA A 44 -29.92 -40.49 8.66
CA ALA A 44 -30.11 -39.39 7.72
C ALA A 44 -31.02 -38.28 8.28
N GLU A 45 -31.96 -38.62 9.17
CA GLU A 45 -32.83 -37.64 9.82
C GLU A 45 -32.06 -36.86 10.88
N ALA A 46 -31.22 -37.54 11.69
CA ALA A 46 -30.35 -36.87 12.64
C ALA A 46 -29.37 -35.90 11.96
N ARG A 47 -28.86 -36.26 10.77
CA ARG A 47 -28.00 -35.38 9.98
C ARG A 47 -28.75 -34.13 9.48
N SER A 48 -29.96 -34.28 8.94
CA SER A 48 -30.78 -33.15 8.52
C SER A 48 -31.13 -32.23 9.69
N LEU A 49 -31.45 -32.82 10.85
CA LEU A 49 -31.71 -32.07 12.09
C LEU A 49 -30.46 -31.33 12.57
N PHE A 50 -29.29 -31.96 12.50
CA PHE A 50 -28.03 -31.34 12.86
C PHE A 50 -27.71 -30.13 11.97
N ASP A 51 -27.93 -30.25 10.66
CA ASP A 51 -27.77 -29.15 9.71
C ASP A 51 -28.73 -27.99 10.02
N GLU A 52 -29.99 -28.28 10.35
CA GLU A 52 -30.98 -27.29 10.80
C GLU A 52 -30.58 -26.61 12.12
N ILE A 53 -30.07 -27.39 13.09
CA ILE A 53 -29.59 -26.88 14.40
C ILE A 53 -28.38 -25.97 14.21
N ALA A 54 -27.44 -26.34 13.34
CA ALA A 54 -26.29 -25.51 13.00
C ALA A 54 -26.70 -24.22 12.29
N GLU A 55 -27.70 -24.29 11.41
CA GLU A 55 -28.29 -23.13 10.75
C GLU A 55 -28.95 -22.17 11.72
N ALA A 56 -29.80 -22.68 12.62
CA ALA A 56 -30.47 -21.89 13.65
C ALA A 56 -29.45 -21.19 14.57
N TYR A 57 -28.41 -21.91 15.01
CA TYR A 57 -27.37 -21.33 15.85
C TYR A 57 -26.58 -20.24 15.14
N ARG A 58 -26.23 -20.42 13.86
CA ARG A 58 -25.50 -19.41 13.08
C ARG A 58 -26.26 -18.08 13.00
N VAL A 59 -27.57 -18.16 12.78
CA VAL A 59 -28.44 -16.96 12.65
C VAL A 59 -28.72 -16.33 14.01
N LEU A 60 -29.03 -17.13 15.03
CA LEU A 60 -29.44 -16.61 16.34
C LEU A 60 -28.25 -16.20 17.23
N SER A 61 -27.04 -16.69 16.97
CA SER A 61 -25.83 -16.32 17.74
C SER A 61 -25.25 -14.96 17.39
N ASP A 62 -25.46 -14.48 16.16
CA ASP A 62 -25.07 -13.13 15.75
C ASP A 62 -26.21 -12.13 16.06
N PRO A 63 -25.96 -11.06 16.85
CA PRO A 63 -27.01 -10.11 17.23
C PRO A 63 -27.71 -9.44 16.03
N THR A 64 -26.97 -9.22 14.94
CA THR A 64 -27.49 -8.55 13.74
C THR A 64 -28.35 -9.50 12.92
N ALA A 65 -27.87 -10.72 12.68
CA ALA A 65 -28.61 -11.76 11.97
C ALA A 65 -29.87 -12.20 12.74
N ARG A 66 -29.80 -12.25 14.08
CA ARG A 66 -30.96 -12.49 14.95
C ARG A 66 -32.02 -11.39 14.78
N ALA A 67 -31.61 -10.12 14.83
CA ALA A 67 -32.53 -9.01 14.63
C ALA A 67 -33.18 -9.00 13.24
N MET A 68 -32.48 -9.49 12.21
CA MET A 68 -33.04 -9.68 10.86
C MET A 68 -34.07 -10.81 10.82
N TYR A 69 -33.74 -11.94 11.45
CA TYR A 69 -34.63 -13.08 11.58
C TYR A 69 -35.92 -12.71 12.33
N ASP A 70 -35.80 -11.99 13.43
CA ASP A 70 -36.93 -11.52 14.25
C ASP A 70 -37.85 -10.57 13.49
N ARG A 71 -37.30 -9.79 12.55
CA ARG A 71 -38.05 -8.79 11.78
C ARG A 71 -38.75 -9.37 10.56
N HIS A 72 -38.18 -10.38 9.92
CA HIS A 72 -38.63 -10.86 8.60
C HIS A 72 -39.11 -12.31 8.59
N GLY A 73 -38.88 -13.08 9.66
CA GLY A 73 -39.34 -14.46 9.79
C GLY A 73 -38.61 -15.46 8.88
N PRO A 74 -39.05 -16.73 8.89
CA PRO A 74 -38.38 -17.85 8.21
C PRO A 74 -38.52 -17.85 6.67
N GLU A 75 -39.28 -16.92 6.09
CA GLU A 75 -39.48 -16.82 4.63
C GLU A 75 -38.31 -16.18 3.88
N ILE A 76 -37.40 -15.48 4.58
CA ILE A 76 -36.09 -15.13 4.02
C ILE A 76 -35.24 -16.39 4.05
N GLY A 77 -35.40 -17.22 3.02
CA GLY A 77 -34.56 -18.38 2.80
C GLY A 77 -33.08 -18.00 2.89
N THR A 78 -32.27 -18.88 3.47
CA THR A 78 -30.82 -18.75 3.65
C THR A 78 -30.00 -18.47 2.39
N SER A 79 -30.64 -18.35 1.23
CA SER A 79 -30.07 -17.80 0.00
C SER A 79 -29.83 -16.27 0.08
N ALA A 80 -30.55 -15.54 0.94
CA ALA A 80 -30.48 -14.07 1.04
C ALA A 80 -29.63 -13.53 2.21
N LEU A 81 -29.21 -14.40 3.13
CA LEU A 81 -28.31 -14.05 4.24
C LEU A 81 -27.09 -14.96 4.19
N GLN A 82 -26.33 -14.88 3.09
CA GLN A 82 -24.93 -15.28 3.15
C GLN A 82 -24.26 -14.43 4.24
N PRO A 83 -23.37 -14.99 5.10
CA PRO A 83 -22.57 -14.18 6.01
C PRO A 83 -22.04 -13.00 5.22
N GLY A 84 -22.35 -11.77 5.65
CA GLY A 84 -22.21 -10.56 4.84
C GLY A 84 -20.91 -10.64 4.06
N ARG A 85 -21.02 -10.75 2.73
CA ARG A 85 -19.88 -11.09 1.87
C ARG A 85 -18.73 -10.15 2.24
N HIS A 86 -17.54 -10.70 2.43
CA HIS A 86 -16.34 -9.89 2.67
C HIS A 86 -16.31 -8.78 1.63
N GLY A 87 -16.16 -7.54 2.08
CA GLY A 87 -16.14 -6.42 1.16
C GLY A 87 -14.93 -6.52 0.25
N ASP A 88 -15.06 -5.92 -0.94
CA ASP A 88 -14.02 -6.00 -1.97
C ASP A 88 -12.76 -5.21 -1.56
N ASP A 89 -11.61 -5.72 -1.97
CA ASP A 89 -10.34 -5.00 -1.84
C ASP A 89 -10.35 -3.76 -2.73
N VAL A 90 -9.79 -2.66 -2.20
CA VAL A 90 -9.73 -1.38 -2.91
C VAL A 90 -8.31 -1.11 -3.32
N HIS A 91 -8.09 -0.78 -4.59
CA HIS A 91 -6.78 -0.42 -5.11
C HIS A 91 -6.67 1.08 -5.31
N VAL A 92 -5.64 1.69 -4.72
CA VAL A 92 -5.34 3.12 -4.91
C VAL A 92 -3.88 3.27 -5.29
N ALA A 93 -3.61 4.07 -6.32
CA ALA A 93 -2.25 4.46 -6.64
C ALA A 93 -1.89 5.76 -5.90
N VAL A 94 -0.73 5.76 -5.23
CA VAL A 94 -0.17 6.97 -4.60
C VAL A 94 1.05 7.42 -5.39
N GLU A 95 1.06 8.70 -5.76
CA GLU A 95 2.23 9.33 -6.36
C GLU A 95 3.09 9.97 -5.28
N LEU A 96 4.36 9.59 -5.23
CA LEU A 96 5.32 10.04 -4.23
C LEU A 96 6.44 10.83 -4.88
N GLY A 97 6.89 11.89 -4.19
CA GLY A 97 8.16 12.52 -4.49
C GLY A 97 9.32 11.60 -4.11
N PHE A 98 10.48 11.78 -4.75
CA PHE A 98 11.68 11.00 -4.46
C PHE A 98 12.12 11.13 -2.99
N ALA A 99 12.03 12.33 -2.40
CA ALA A 99 12.38 12.55 -0.99
C ALA A 99 11.40 11.88 0.00
N ASP A 100 10.12 11.77 -0.36
CA ASP A 100 9.10 11.12 0.45
C ASP A 100 9.26 9.59 0.38
N ALA A 101 9.56 9.07 -0.82
CA ALA A 101 9.91 7.67 -0.99
C ALA A 101 11.21 7.31 -0.24
N ALA A 102 12.19 8.21 -0.20
CA ALA A 102 13.45 8.01 0.51
C ALA A 102 13.29 7.95 2.03
N ARG A 103 12.50 8.85 2.62
CA ARG A 103 12.36 8.97 4.09
C ARG A 103 11.18 8.20 4.67
N GLY A 104 10.25 7.77 3.82
CA GLY A 104 8.94 7.29 4.25
C GLY A 104 8.04 8.47 4.63
N VAL A 105 6.74 8.29 4.43
CA VAL A 105 5.75 9.34 4.71
C VAL A 105 4.44 8.73 5.17
N THR A 106 3.81 9.36 6.17
CA THR A 106 2.40 9.10 6.50
C THR A 106 1.56 10.11 5.74
N THR A 107 0.78 9.64 4.77
CA THR A 107 -0.06 10.50 3.93
C THR A 107 -1.53 10.09 4.03
N THR A 108 -2.42 11.05 3.80
CA THR A 108 -3.87 10.81 3.82
C THR A 108 -4.36 10.59 2.41
N LEU A 109 -4.83 9.37 2.12
CA LEU A 109 -5.35 8.97 0.82
C LEU A 109 -6.86 9.13 0.77
N GLN A 110 -7.38 9.60 -0.36
CA GLN A 110 -8.80 9.59 -0.65
C GLN A 110 -9.17 8.26 -1.31
N VAL A 111 -9.93 7.44 -0.59
CA VAL A 111 -10.22 6.07 -0.97
C VAL A 111 -11.69 5.96 -1.36
N PRO A 112 -12.01 5.79 -2.66
CA PRO A 112 -13.38 5.55 -3.09
C PRO A 112 -13.77 4.12 -2.72
N ARG A 113 -14.63 3.96 -1.70
CA ARG A 113 -15.02 2.65 -1.18
C ARG A 113 -16.49 2.58 -0.80
N TYR A 114 -17.00 1.37 -0.61
CA TYR A 114 -18.30 1.19 0.04
C TYR A 114 -18.13 1.29 1.57
N SER A 115 -19.00 2.04 2.22
CA SER A 115 -19.03 2.19 3.68
C SER A 115 -20.43 1.86 4.22
N PRO A 116 -20.53 1.37 5.48
CA PRO A 116 -21.81 1.05 6.12
C PRO A 116 -22.78 2.23 6.03
N CYS A 117 -24.01 1.96 5.63
CA CYS A 117 -25.04 2.98 5.58
C CYS A 117 -25.43 3.38 7.01
N VAL A 118 -24.98 4.55 7.46
CA VAL A 118 -25.31 5.10 8.80
C VAL A 118 -26.82 5.15 9.06
N PRO A 119 -27.68 5.65 8.13
CA PRO A 119 -29.13 5.70 8.35
C PRO A 119 -29.83 4.38 8.69
N CYS A 120 -29.31 3.24 8.22
CA CYS A 120 -29.89 1.93 8.51
C CYS A 120 -28.97 1.02 9.34
N GLY A 121 -27.80 1.51 9.76
CA GLY A 121 -26.81 0.68 10.46
C GLY A 121 -26.35 -0.53 9.64
N ALA A 122 -26.19 -0.36 8.33
CA ALA A 122 -25.90 -1.42 7.36
C ALA A 122 -26.97 -2.51 7.17
N SER A 123 -28.14 -2.40 7.79
CA SER A 123 -29.22 -3.38 7.67
C SER A 123 -29.86 -3.42 6.27
N GLY A 124 -29.76 -2.33 5.50
CA GLY A 124 -30.47 -2.17 4.24
C GLY A 124 -31.96 -1.82 4.38
N ALA A 125 -32.53 -1.83 5.58
CA ALA A 125 -33.95 -1.57 5.83
C ALA A 125 -34.19 -0.72 7.09
N VAL A 126 -35.16 0.19 7.02
CA VAL A 126 -35.59 1.02 8.16
C VAL A 126 -37.08 0.81 8.35
N GLY A 127 -37.50 0.31 9.51
CA GLY A 127 -38.93 0.08 9.80
C GLY A 127 -39.62 -0.97 8.92
N GLY A 128 -38.87 -1.91 8.33
CA GLY A 128 -39.42 -2.94 7.43
C GLY A 128 -39.46 -2.55 5.94
N GLU A 129 -39.22 -1.27 5.61
CA GLU A 129 -39.08 -0.80 4.23
C GLU A 129 -37.61 -0.74 3.78
N PRO A 130 -37.32 -0.87 2.47
CA PRO A 130 -35.98 -0.70 1.94
C PRO A 130 -35.46 0.71 2.26
N CYS A 131 -34.26 0.78 2.83
CA CYS A 131 -33.66 2.05 3.22
C CYS A 131 -33.47 2.94 1.98
N ARG A 132 -34.08 4.13 1.97
CA ARG A 132 -34.00 5.06 0.83
C ARG A 132 -32.58 5.55 0.54
N ALA A 133 -31.73 5.62 1.56
CA ALA A 133 -30.36 6.13 1.45
C ALA A 133 -29.39 5.14 0.77
N CYS A 134 -29.59 3.82 0.93
CA CYS A 134 -28.77 2.79 0.28
C CYS A 134 -29.57 1.91 -0.68
N GLN A 135 -30.86 2.19 -0.87
CA GLN A 135 -31.81 1.43 -1.71
C GLN A 135 -31.78 -0.07 -1.42
N GLY A 136 -31.82 -0.46 -0.14
CA GLY A 136 -31.78 -1.88 0.24
C GLY A 136 -30.39 -2.52 0.33
N ARG A 137 -29.32 -1.84 -0.12
CA ARG A 137 -27.97 -2.47 -0.23
C ARG A 137 -27.17 -2.56 1.08
N GLY A 138 -27.56 -1.83 2.12
CA GLY A 138 -26.81 -1.75 3.39
C GLY A 138 -25.49 -0.96 3.33
N VAL A 139 -24.94 -0.71 2.14
CA VAL A 139 -23.70 0.05 1.94
C VAL A 139 -23.89 1.21 0.95
N ARG A 140 -23.06 2.24 1.07
CA ARG A 140 -23.04 3.39 0.15
C ARG A 140 -21.63 3.68 -0.32
N ARG A 141 -21.48 4.12 -1.57
CA ARG A 141 -20.20 4.64 -2.06
C ARG A 141 -19.90 5.96 -1.38
N VAL A 142 -18.71 6.07 -0.80
CA VAL A 142 -18.19 7.27 -0.15
C VAL A 142 -16.73 7.45 -0.53
N LEU A 143 -16.24 8.69 -0.37
CA LEU A 143 -14.83 9.02 -0.52
C LEU A 143 -14.25 9.25 0.88
N ASP A 144 -13.69 8.19 1.47
CA ASP A 144 -13.13 8.25 2.82
C ASP A 144 -11.67 8.70 2.78
N ARG A 145 -11.22 9.33 3.86
CA ARG A 145 -9.82 9.71 4.08
C ARG A 145 -9.17 8.67 4.97
N VAL A 146 -8.20 7.93 4.44
CA VAL A 146 -7.46 6.89 5.18
C VAL A 146 -6.02 7.35 5.33
N ALA A 147 -5.52 7.39 6.57
CA ALA A 147 -4.11 7.63 6.82
C ALA A 147 -3.33 6.32 6.60
N ALA A 148 -2.38 6.34 5.68
CA ALA A 148 -1.51 5.21 5.39
C ALA A 148 -0.05 5.59 5.57
N THR A 149 0.71 4.73 6.23
CA THR A 149 2.15 4.90 6.41
C THR A 149 2.87 4.14 5.31
N ILE A 150 3.64 4.89 4.52
CA ILE A 150 4.45 4.35 3.44
C ILE A 150 5.88 4.23 3.97
N PRO A 151 6.47 3.02 3.97
CA PRO A 151 7.81 2.80 4.50
C PRO A 151 8.87 3.53 3.65
N ALA A 152 9.98 3.85 4.30
CA ALA A 152 11.14 4.41 3.64
C ALA A 152 11.76 3.40 2.64
N GLY A 153 12.32 3.90 1.55
CA GLY A 153 13.00 3.06 0.55
C GLY A 153 12.07 2.40 -0.46
N VAL A 154 10.79 2.79 -0.49
CA VAL A 154 9.80 2.22 -1.40
C VAL A 154 10.11 2.58 -2.85
N ASP A 155 9.94 1.60 -3.76
CA ASP A 155 10.03 1.82 -5.21
C ASP A 155 8.66 2.01 -5.86
N SER A 156 8.67 2.43 -7.12
CA SER A 156 7.52 2.29 -8.01
C SER A 156 7.12 0.84 -8.18
N GLY A 157 5.81 0.56 -8.10
CA GLY A 157 5.23 -0.77 -8.30
C GLY A 157 5.13 -1.63 -7.03
N VAL A 158 5.64 -1.16 -5.89
CA VAL A 158 5.44 -1.83 -4.61
C VAL A 158 3.97 -1.73 -4.19
N GLN A 159 3.42 -2.84 -3.70
CA GLN A 159 2.06 -2.93 -3.19
C GLN A 159 2.07 -3.03 -1.68
N ILE A 160 1.48 -2.05 -1.00
CA ILE A 160 1.36 -1.99 0.45
C ILE A 160 -0.07 -2.35 0.82
N ARG A 161 -0.24 -3.37 1.66
CA ARG A 161 -1.56 -3.83 2.12
C ARG A 161 -1.90 -3.22 3.47
N VAL A 162 -3.00 -2.47 3.52
CA VAL A 162 -3.58 -1.94 4.76
C VAL A 162 -4.85 -2.73 5.07
N ALA A 163 -4.75 -3.60 6.08
CA ALA A 163 -5.79 -4.57 6.40
C ALA A 163 -7.08 -3.88 6.88
N GLY A 164 -8.24 -4.33 6.38
CA GLY A 164 -9.55 -3.85 6.82
C GLY A 164 -9.92 -2.41 6.39
N GLU A 165 -9.10 -1.74 5.58
CA GLU A 165 -9.37 -0.40 5.05
C GLU A 165 -10.01 -0.41 3.65
N GLY A 166 -10.39 -1.58 3.14
CA GLY A 166 -11.12 -1.75 1.88
C GLY A 166 -12.62 -1.45 2.00
N SER A 167 -13.39 -1.95 1.02
CA SER A 167 -14.85 -1.75 1.01
C SER A 167 -15.51 -2.54 2.12
N ALA A 168 -16.57 -2.00 2.71
CA ALA A 168 -17.41 -2.73 3.65
C ALA A 168 -18.31 -3.73 2.91
N GLY A 169 -18.43 -4.92 3.48
CA GLY A 169 -19.36 -5.93 2.99
C GLY A 169 -20.82 -5.50 3.15
N PRO A 170 -21.72 -5.93 2.26
CA PRO A 170 -23.15 -5.71 2.43
C PRO A 170 -23.66 -6.37 3.73
N PHE A 171 -24.73 -5.81 4.30
CA PHE A 171 -25.38 -6.33 5.52
C PHE A 171 -24.47 -6.44 6.76
N GLY A 172 -23.48 -5.55 6.88
CA GLY A 172 -22.54 -5.55 8.00
C GLY A 172 -21.39 -6.56 7.86
N GLY A 173 -21.13 -7.05 6.65
CA GLY A 173 -19.97 -7.89 6.35
C GLY A 173 -18.64 -7.17 6.65
N PRO A 174 -17.57 -7.93 6.98
CA PRO A 174 -16.24 -7.37 7.25
C PRO A 174 -15.71 -6.60 6.04
N ARG A 175 -14.82 -5.64 6.31
CA ARG A 175 -14.16 -4.85 5.26
C ARG A 175 -13.10 -5.68 4.55
N GLY A 176 -12.94 -5.49 3.25
CA GLY A 176 -11.75 -5.93 2.51
C GLY A 176 -10.51 -5.13 2.89
N ASP A 177 -9.43 -5.32 2.15
CA ASP A 177 -8.16 -4.63 2.35
C ASP A 177 -8.00 -3.44 1.39
N LEU A 178 -7.17 -2.46 1.78
CA LEU A 178 -6.73 -1.38 0.91
C LEU A 178 -5.33 -1.72 0.39
N ILE A 179 -5.20 -1.90 -0.92
CA ILE A 179 -3.95 -2.18 -1.60
C ILE A 179 -3.45 -0.87 -2.24
N ILE A 180 -2.36 -0.35 -1.70
CA ILE A 180 -1.75 0.90 -2.15
C ILE A 180 -0.60 0.57 -3.09
N SER A 181 -0.73 0.95 -4.35
CA SER A 181 0.35 0.84 -5.33
C SER A 181 1.15 2.14 -5.36
N THR A 182 2.45 2.07 -5.10
CA THR A 182 3.33 3.25 -5.11
C THR A 182 3.80 3.58 -6.53
N ARG A 183 3.86 4.87 -6.85
CA ARG A 183 4.52 5.42 -8.04
C ARG A 183 5.43 6.55 -7.61
N VAL A 184 6.74 6.33 -7.68
CA VAL A 184 7.75 7.34 -7.36
C VAL A 184 8.01 8.17 -8.62
N ARG A 185 7.87 9.49 -8.50
CA ARG A 185 8.18 10.41 -9.58
C ARG A 185 9.68 10.43 -9.86
N GLU A 186 10.05 10.46 -11.13
CA GLU A 186 11.44 10.65 -11.53
C GLU A 186 11.97 12.00 -11.00
N HIS A 187 13.18 11.97 -10.45
CA HIS A 187 13.84 13.17 -9.93
C HIS A 187 14.89 13.66 -10.94
N PRO A 188 14.95 14.98 -11.23
CA PRO A 188 15.90 15.51 -12.21
C PRO A 188 17.36 15.31 -11.80
N PHE A 189 17.64 15.28 -10.49
CA PHE A 189 18.99 15.20 -9.94
C PHE A 189 19.38 13.81 -9.42
N PHE A 190 18.41 12.98 -9.04
CA PHE A 190 18.68 11.67 -8.42
C PHE A 190 18.11 10.57 -9.31
N LYS A 191 18.97 9.63 -9.69
CA LYS A 191 18.61 8.45 -10.47
C LYS A 191 18.86 7.22 -9.63
N ARG A 192 17.87 6.35 -9.52
CA ARG A 192 18.08 5.05 -8.85
C ARG A 192 18.92 4.15 -9.74
N GLN A 193 19.98 3.57 -9.20
CA GLN A 193 20.85 2.61 -9.89
C GLN A 193 21.03 1.38 -8.99
N GLY A 194 20.22 0.35 -9.22
CA GLY A 194 20.17 -0.84 -8.36
C GLY A 194 19.79 -0.48 -6.92
N GLU A 195 20.62 -0.88 -5.96
CA GLU A 195 20.45 -0.53 -4.54
C GLU A 195 20.99 0.87 -4.18
N GLY A 196 21.70 1.52 -5.10
CA GLY A 196 22.29 2.85 -4.90
C GLY A 196 21.51 3.98 -5.57
N VAL A 197 21.97 5.19 -5.31
CA VAL A 197 21.51 6.40 -6.02
C VAL A 197 22.68 7.00 -6.76
N HIS A 198 22.42 7.55 -7.93
CA HIS A 198 23.35 8.31 -8.74
C HIS A 198 22.89 9.76 -8.85
N CYS A 199 23.82 10.70 -8.73
CA CYS A 199 23.60 12.10 -9.08
C CYS A 199 24.81 12.70 -9.78
N GLU A 200 24.56 13.79 -10.52
CA GLU A 200 25.60 14.56 -11.20
C GLU A 200 25.77 15.89 -10.52
N VAL A 201 26.98 16.18 -10.04
CA VAL A 201 27.30 17.44 -9.36
C VAL A 201 28.17 18.29 -10.27
N PRO A 202 27.69 19.48 -10.68
CA PRO A 202 28.50 20.42 -11.41
C PRO A 202 29.56 21.03 -10.49
N ILE A 203 30.80 21.10 -10.97
CA ILE A 203 31.93 21.74 -10.30
C ILE A 203 32.62 22.68 -11.26
N SER A 204 33.18 23.77 -10.76
CA SER A 204 33.97 24.67 -11.59
C SER A 204 35.32 24.05 -11.96
N VAL A 205 35.90 24.53 -13.06
CA VAL A 205 37.29 24.20 -13.45
C VAL A 205 38.28 24.50 -12.31
N TRP A 206 38.05 25.57 -11.57
CA TRP A 206 38.94 25.98 -10.49
C TRP A 206 38.91 25.01 -9.30
N GLU A 207 37.72 24.53 -8.94
CA GLU A 207 37.55 23.49 -7.92
C GLU A 207 38.16 22.16 -8.37
N ALA A 208 38.04 21.83 -9.66
CA ALA A 208 38.67 20.63 -10.22
C ALA A 208 40.21 20.70 -10.16
N LEU A 209 40.80 21.87 -10.43
CA LEU A 209 42.24 22.09 -10.41
C LEU A 209 42.82 22.15 -8.98
N ARG A 210 42.16 22.87 -8.07
CA ARG A 210 42.70 23.13 -6.71
C ARG A 210 42.23 22.14 -5.66
N GLY A 211 41.20 21.35 -5.97
CA GLY A 211 40.44 20.60 -4.99
C GLY A 211 39.46 21.49 -4.24
N ALA A 212 38.38 20.89 -3.73
CA ALA A 212 37.30 21.62 -3.07
C ALA A 212 36.55 20.73 -2.08
N ARG A 213 35.80 21.37 -1.17
CA ARG A 213 34.82 20.71 -0.29
C ARG A 213 33.44 21.24 -0.67
N VAL A 214 32.68 20.44 -1.41
CA VAL A 214 31.39 20.83 -1.97
C VAL A 214 30.27 20.25 -1.12
N ARG A 215 29.30 21.08 -0.72
CA ARG A 215 28.06 20.61 -0.08
C ARG A 215 27.11 20.13 -1.16
N ILE A 216 26.69 18.87 -1.07
CA ILE A 216 25.84 18.22 -2.05
C ILE A 216 24.54 17.74 -1.38
N PRO A 217 23.39 17.89 -2.06
CA PRO A 217 22.16 17.31 -1.57
C PRO A 217 22.22 15.78 -1.69
N THR A 218 21.59 15.11 -0.73
CA THR A 218 21.41 13.65 -0.68
C THR A 218 19.92 13.33 -0.50
N PRO A 219 19.48 12.09 -0.75
CA PRO A 219 18.08 11.69 -0.54
C PRO A 219 17.56 11.92 0.89
N LEU A 220 18.46 11.93 1.89
CA LEU A 220 18.13 12.03 3.31
C LEU A 220 18.52 13.37 3.97
N GLY A 221 19.17 14.28 3.24
CA GLY A 221 19.71 15.53 3.79
C GLY A 221 20.84 16.09 2.94
N GLU A 222 21.93 16.54 3.57
CA GLU A 222 23.11 17.05 2.87
C GLU A 222 24.37 16.28 3.28
N ALA A 223 25.36 16.22 2.38
CA ALA A 223 26.67 15.66 2.64
C ALA A 223 27.77 16.56 2.10
N VAL A 224 28.99 16.43 2.65
CA VAL A 224 30.17 17.13 2.14
C VAL A 224 30.98 16.17 1.28
N LEU A 225 31.08 16.47 -0.01
CA LEU A 225 31.97 15.79 -0.94
C LEU A 225 33.34 16.47 -0.94
N VAL A 226 34.39 15.70 -0.62
CA VAL A 226 35.77 16.16 -0.73
C VAL A 226 36.31 15.78 -2.10
N ILE A 227 36.64 16.80 -2.90
CA ILE A 227 37.15 16.65 -4.26
C ILE A 227 38.66 16.90 -4.22
N PRO A 228 39.50 15.91 -4.59
CA PRO A 228 40.93 16.10 -4.69
C PRO A 228 41.31 17.00 -5.87
N ALA A 229 42.45 17.66 -5.78
CA ALA A 229 43.02 18.42 -6.89
C ALA A 229 43.34 17.50 -8.09
N GLY A 230 43.04 17.98 -9.31
CA GLY A 230 43.28 17.23 -10.54
C GLY A 230 42.21 16.17 -10.85
N VAL A 231 40.98 16.35 -10.35
CA VAL A 231 39.85 15.45 -10.66
C VAL A 231 39.53 15.47 -12.15
N LYS A 232 39.21 14.30 -12.71
CA LYS A 232 38.82 14.18 -14.12
C LYS A 232 37.32 14.44 -14.30
N ALA A 233 36.94 15.01 -15.43
CA ALA A 233 35.52 15.11 -15.82
C ALA A 233 34.90 13.70 -15.91
N GLY A 234 33.71 13.52 -15.34
CA GLY A 234 33.02 12.23 -15.29
C GLY A 234 33.54 11.27 -14.21
N GLN A 235 34.54 11.66 -13.41
CA GLN A 235 34.99 10.84 -12.29
C GLN A 235 33.86 10.66 -11.28
N SER A 236 33.70 9.44 -10.78
CA SER A 236 32.62 9.11 -9.84
C SER A 236 33.17 8.84 -8.44
N PHE A 237 32.53 9.44 -7.45
CA PHE A 237 32.84 9.30 -6.02
C PHE A 237 31.73 8.55 -5.32
N ARG A 238 32.08 7.64 -4.42
CA ARG A 238 31.11 6.85 -3.66
C ARG A 238 31.03 7.34 -2.22
N LEU A 239 29.89 7.89 -1.84
CA LEU A 239 29.58 8.23 -0.46
C LEU A 239 28.79 7.07 0.17
N ARG A 240 29.44 6.36 1.09
CA ARG A 240 28.83 5.21 1.76
C ARG A 240 27.76 5.65 2.74
N GLY A 241 26.61 4.97 2.74
CA GLY A 241 25.51 5.25 3.66
C GLY A 241 24.73 6.55 3.39
N HIS A 242 24.92 7.16 2.22
CA HIS A 242 24.20 8.37 1.79
C HIS A 242 23.18 8.10 0.67
N GLY A 243 22.88 6.84 0.37
CA GLY A 243 21.88 6.41 -0.61
C GLY A 243 20.46 6.29 -0.04
N LEU A 244 19.65 5.42 -0.65
CA LEU A 244 18.29 5.12 -0.18
C LEU A 244 18.32 4.00 0.86
N PRO A 245 17.42 4.02 1.86
CA PRO A 245 17.21 2.87 2.72
C PRO A 245 16.67 1.69 1.92
N ARG A 246 17.03 0.49 2.33
CA ARG A 246 16.53 -0.75 1.74
C ARG A 246 15.20 -1.14 2.40
N LEU A 247 14.32 -1.77 1.63
CA LEU A 247 13.03 -2.23 2.13
C LEU A 247 13.14 -3.54 2.94
N SER A 248 14.17 -4.33 2.65
CA SER A 248 14.38 -5.68 3.23
C SER A 248 15.11 -5.66 4.57
N ASP A 249 15.93 -4.64 4.84
CA ASP A 249 16.76 -4.48 6.04
C ASP A 249 16.98 -3.01 6.37
N ASP A 250 17.42 -2.70 7.59
CA ASP A 250 17.70 -1.32 8.05
C ASP A 250 18.97 -0.69 7.42
N GLY A 251 19.49 -1.30 6.35
CA GLY A 251 20.68 -0.83 5.65
C GLY A 251 20.39 0.37 4.76
N VAL A 252 21.34 1.32 4.72
CA VAL A 252 21.30 2.45 3.78
C VAL A 252 22.29 2.17 2.65
N GLY A 253 21.82 2.33 1.40
CA GLY A 253 22.65 2.19 0.21
C GLY A 253 23.71 3.29 0.06
N ASP A 254 24.46 3.20 -1.03
CA ASP A 254 25.51 4.16 -1.37
C ASP A 254 24.99 5.24 -2.35
N LEU A 255 25.57 6.44 -2.27
CA LEU A 255 25.38 7.51 -3.25
C LEU A 255 26.63 7.59 -4.15
N LEU A 256 26.43 7.39 -5.46
CA LEU A 256 27.42 7.63 -6.48
C LEU A 256 27.25 9.04 -7.03
N VAL A 257 28.30 9.84 -6.90
CA VAL A 257 28.33 11.23 -7.37
C VAL A 257 29.30 11.32 -8.52
N THR A 258 28.79 11.58 -9.72
CA THR A 258 29.62 11.87 -10.89
C THR A 258 29.86 13.36 -10.98
N VAL A 259 31.12 13.79 -11.05
CA VAL A 259 31.45 15.21 -11.19
C VAL A 259 31.40 15.63 -12.66
N ARG A 260 30.70 16.74 -12.94
CA ARG A 260 30.71 17.39 -14.25
C ARG A 260 31.44 18.72 -14.13
N VAL A 261 32.52 18.89 -14.89
CA VAL A 261 33.26 20.16 -14.88
C VAL A 261 32.53 21.16 -15.77
N GLU A 262 32.15 22.30 -15.19
CA GLU A 262 31.55 23.43 -15.90
C GLU A 262 32.58 24.53 -16.13
N LEU A 263 32.60 25.02 -17.38
CA LEU A 263 33.46 26.10 -17.83
C LEU A 263 32.68 27.42 -17.76
N PRO A 264 33.29 28.51 -17.24
CA PRO A 264 32.67 29.82 -17.31
C PRO A 264 32.54 30.29 -18.77
N ASN A 265 31.46 31.00 -19.08
CA ASN A 265 31.23 31.59 -20.39
C ASN A 265 31.64 33.07 -20.40
N GLY A 266 32.12 33.54 -21.56
CA GLY A 266 32.47 34.95 -21.76
C GLY A 266 33.76 35.33 -21.05
N LEU A 267 34.89 35.22 -21.77
CA LEU A 267 36.18 35.71 -21.30
C LEU A 267 36.36 37.16 -21.80
N ASP A 268 36.61 38.09 -20.89
CA ASP A 268 37.05 39.43 -21.26
C ASP A 268 38.53 39.41 -21.70
N ALA A 269 39.02 40.53 -22.26
CA ALA A 269 40.39 40.60 -22.80
C ALA A 269 41.45 40.22 -21.76
N ARG A 270 41.27 40.66 -20.50
CA ARG A 270 42.21 40.35 -19.41
C ARG A 270 42.16 38.88 -19.02
N THR A 271 40.97 38.28 -18.96
CA THR A 271 40.81 36.87 -18.60
C THR A 271 41.35 35.96 -19.70
N ASP A 272 41.17 36.32 -20.98
CA ASP A 272 41.76 35.58 -22.11
C ASP A 272 43.29 35.57 -22.04
N GLU A 273 43.93 36.71 -21.75
CA GLU A 273 45.38 36.79 -21.55
C GLU A 273 45.87 35.85 -20.43
N LEU A 274 45.17 35.84 -19.30
CA LEU A 274 45.50 34.94 -18.17
C LEU A 274 45.31 33.46 -18.53
N VAL A 275 44.28 33.12 -19.31
CA VAL A 275 44.05 31.75 -19.78
C VAL A 275 45.17 31.30 -20.73
N ARG A 276 45.64 32.17 -21.63
CA ARG A 276 46.78 31.87 -22.52
C ARG A 276 48.08 31.65 -21.73
N GLU A 277 48.32 32.46 -20.71
CA GLU A 277 49.48 32.26 -19.83
C GLU A 277 49.39 30.92 -19.10
N LEU A 278 48.20 30.56 -18.61
CA LEU A 278 47.95 29.26 -17.98
C LEU A 278 48.17 28.09 -18.94
N GLU A 279 47.70 28.19 -20.18
CA GLU A 279 47.90 27.17 -21.23
C GLU A 279 49.39 26.95 -21.53
N ARG A 280 50.18 28.03 -21.56
CA ARG A 280 51.64 27.94 -21.75
C ARG A 280 52.33 27.23 -20.58
N LEU A 281 51.87 27.46 -19.35
CA LEU A 281 52.44 26.85 -18.15
C LEU A 281 51.99 25.40 -17.94
N LEU A 282 50.79 25.05 -18.40
CA LEU A 282 50.18 23.73 -18.23
C LEU A 282 49.69 23.18 -19.59
N PRO A 283 50.60 22.76 -20.47
CA PRO A 283 50.21 22.20 -21.76
C PRO A 283 49.48 20.87 -21.58
N VAL A 284 48.29 20.75 -22.17
CA VAL A 284 47.48 19.53 -22.16
C VAL A 284 47.25 19.09 -23.61
N ALA A 285 47.46 17.81 -23.91
CA ALA A 285 47.24 17.21 -25.23
C ALA A 285 46.01 16.28 -25.22
N PRO A 286 44.78 16.80 -25.15
CA PRO A 286 43.57 15.98 -24.96
C PRO A 286 43.24 15.06 -26.14
N ARG A 287 43.84 15.26 -27.32
CA ARG A 287 43.52 14.54 -28.57
C ARG A 287 44.56 13.50 -28.98
N HIS A 288 45.55 13.21 -28.13
CA HIS A 288 46.64 12.30 -28.48
C HIS A 288 46.16 10.90 -28.94
N GLY A 289 45.11 10.36 -28.31
CA GLY A 289 44.52 9.08 -28.71
C GLY A 289 43.78 9.10 -30.07
N LEU A 290 43.30 10.25 -30.53
CA LEU A 290 42.69 10.38 -31.87
C LEU A 290 43.76 10.35 -32.97
N GLU A 291 44.93 10.92 -32.69
CA GLU A 291 46.06 10.94 -33.62
C GLU A 291 46.63 9.52 -33.83
N GLN A 292 46.62 8.68 -32.79
CA GLN A 292 47.02 7.27 -32.87
C GLN A 292 46.06 6.45 -33.75
N TYR A 293 44.75 6.66 -33.59
CA TYR A 293 43.73 6.01 -34.41
C TYR A 293 43.85 6.36 -35.90
N VAL A 294 44.11 7.63 -36.23
CA VAL A 294 44.29 8.07 -37.63
C VAL A 294 45.56 7.50 -38.26
N ARG A 295 46.59 7.20 -37.46
CA ARG A 295 47.86 6.63 -37.92
C ARG A 295 47.86 5.10 -38.07
N GLY A 296 46.77 4.42 -37.69
CA GLY A 296 46.64 2.97 -37.83
C GLY A 296 47.52 2.16 -36.85
N GLU A 297 48.05 2.80 -35.82
CA GLU A 297 48.81 2.16 -34.75
C GLU A 297 47.82 1.79 -33.63
N ALA A 298 47.32 0.55 -33.67
CA ALA A 298 46.54 -0.07 -32.60
C ALA A 298 47.44 -0.97 -31.74
#